data_AF-A0A9N9XEC5-F1
#
_entry.id   AF-A0A9N9XEC5-F1
#
_cell.length_a   1.000
_cell.length_b   1.000
_cell.length_c   1.000
_cell.angle_alpha   90.00
_cell.angle_beta   90.00
_cell.angle_gamma   90.00
#
_symmetry.space_group_name_H-M   'P 1'
#
loop_
_entity.id
_entity.type
_entity.pdbx_description
1 polymer ?
#
loop_
_entity_poly.entity_id
_entity_poly.type
_entity_poly.pdbx_seq_one_letter_code
_entity_poly.pdbx_strand_id
1 'polypeptide(L)'
;MLTPDGPKTLEFNCRFGDPETEVVLPLLESDLYDIMLSCAEGTLDKQDIKWKQNISAVGVVLASRGYPETSSKGQVISGIEKVALNTDHIVFHCGTALKDGHVVTNGGRVLISVALAPQLPVAAAKATKSCEIIRFDGQQYRRDISHKGIARAILQSGKLTYKQSGVDIDAGNDLVNHIKPAAKSTNRTGTMGSLGGFGGLFDTKAAGYKDPLLVSGTDGVGTKLKIAQATGVHDTIGIDLVAMCVNDILAHGAEPLFFLDYFACGNLDVQVAKQVVTGIADGCRQAGCCLIGGETAEMPDMYKPGDYDLAGFAVGAVERNQLMPHIQDIKPGDVVIGLPSSGVHSNGFSLVRKVMKLAAKDYNSVAPFSKSNRTFGAELLTPTKIYVKSVIPAIKTGKVKAFAHITGGGLLENIPRILPDNVAVELDATKWSIPEVFPWLATAGGVHQVELLRTFNCGLGGVLVVKSEDSDAVWNLVKNEGATIVGKVVKKERDQVIVHNFSEVMEASMRKYVPSVVENTPSLKKRVGVLISGSGTNLQALIDATQDPLQQIGADIVLVISNKPGV
;
A
#
# COMPACT_ATOMS: atom_id res chain seq x y z
N MET A 1 -3.18 56.59 6.59
CA MET A 1 -4.54 56.94 6.12
C MET A 1 -4.40 57.95 5.00
N LEU A 2 -5.13 57.78 3.90
CA LEU A 2 -5.22 58.79 2.84
C LEU A 2 -6.13 59.91 3.32
N THR A 3 -5.59 61.13 3.36
CA THR A 3 -6.40 62.34 3.56
C THR A 3 -6.63 63.02 2.21
N PRO A 4 -7.57 63.99 2.13
CA PRO A 4 -7.81 64.75 0.91
C PRO A 4 -6.57 65.47 0.34
N ASP A 5 -5.55 65.74 1.16
CA ASP A 5 -4.29 66.38 0.76
C ASP A 5 -3.15 65.36 0.48
N GLY A 6 -3.47 64.07 0.35
CA GLY A 6 -2.50 62.99 0.17
C GLY A 6 -2.21 62.18 1.44
N PRO A 7 -1.22 61.26 1.41
CA PRO A 7 -0.82 60.46 2.55
C PRO A 7 -0.25 61.37 3.65
N LYS A 8 -0.85 61.36 4.85
CA LYS A 8 -0.27 62.03 6.01
C LYS A 8 0.19 61.01 7.05
N THR A 9 1.41 61.20 7.53
CA THR A 9 2.03 60.42 8.59
C THR A 9 1.47 60.89 9.93
N LEU A 10 0.79 60.00 10.66
CA LEU A 10 0.57 60.17 12.09
C LEU A 10 1.93 59.99 12.76
N GLU A 11 2.36 60.94 13.58
CA GLU A 11 3.55 60.79 14.42
C GLU A 11 3.46 59.46 15.18
N PHE A 12 4.31 58.51 14.79
CA PHE A 12 4.56 57.30 15.56
C PHE A 12 5.83 57.59 16.35
N ASN A 13 5.68 57.91 17.63
CA ASN A 13 6.79 58.16 18.55
C ASN A 13 7.43 56.79 18.88
N CYS A 14 8.17 56.19 17.94
CA CYS A 14 8.94 54.96 18.19
C CYS A 14 10.24 55.33 18.88
N ARG A 15 10.38 55.01 20.17
CA ARG A 15 11.66 55.15 20.88
C ARG A 15 12.34 53.79 20.94
N PHE A 16 13.67 53.78 20.91
CA PHE A 16 14.43 52.53 21.07
C PHE A 16 14.16 51.81 22.39
N GLY A 17 13.61 52.49 23.40
CA GLY A 17 13.19 51.90 24.67
C GLY A 17 11.71 51.51 24.74
N ASP A 18 11.01 51.46 23.60
CA ASP A 18 9.65 50.94 23.52
C ASP A 18 9.66 49.44 23.20
N PRO A 19 8.83 48.63 23.90
CA PRO A 19 8.77 47.18 23.72
C PRO A 19 8.56 46.74 22.27
N GLU A 20 7.80 47.52 21.50
CA GLU A 20 7.54 47.26 20.09
C GLU A 20 8.85 47.30 19.27
N THR A 21 9.72 48.27 19.54
CA THR A 21 11.02 48.39 18.86
C THR A 21 11.99 47.33 19.38
N GLU A 22 12.07 47.11 20.68
CA GLU A 22 12.96 46.13 21.31
C GLU A 22 12.63 44.69 20.87
N VAL A 23 11.38 44.37 20.55
CA VAL A 23 10.96 43.06 20.02
C VAL A 23 11.27 42.90 18.54
N VAL A 24 11.12 43.95 17.75
CA VAL A 24 11.29 43.89 16.29
C VAL A 24 12.77 43.96 15.90
N LEU A 25 13.56 44.78 16.59
CA LEU A 25 14.97 45.00 16.24
C LEU A 25 15.83 43.73 16.18
N PRO A 26 15.66 42.72 17.06
CA PRO A 26 16.36 41.43 16.95
C PRO A 26 16.12 40.63 15.67
N LEU A 27 15.04 40.96 14.93
CA LEU A 27 14.73 40.38 13.62
C LEU A 27 15.41 41.14 12.48
N LEU A 28 15.97 42.33 12.70
CA LEU A 28 16.73 43.06 11.70
C LEU A 28 18.07 42.34 11.48
N GLU A 29 18.35 41.98 10.22
CA GLU A 29 19.60 41.34 9.83
C GLU A 29 20.63 42.36 9.33
N SER A 30 20.16 43.41 8.66
CA SER A 30 20.99 44.55 8.25
C SER A 30 21.51 45.35 9.45
N ASP A 31 22.66 46.01 9.29
CA ASP A 31 23.20 46.87 10.33
C ASP A 31 22.31 48.12 10.51
N LEU A 32 21.84 48.34 11.73
CA LEU A 32 21.00 49.50 12.05
C LEU A 32 21.73 50.82 11.83
N TYR A 33 23.04 50.88 12.07
CA TYR A 33 23.85 52.08 11.86
C TYR A 33 23.87 52.46 10.38
N ASP A 34 24.10 51.49 9.50
CA ASP A 34 24.14 51.72 8.05
C ASP A 34 22.78 52.22 7.54
N ILE A 35 21.68 51.67 8.06
CA ILE A 35 20.33 52.13 7.75
C ILE A 35 20.13 53.58 8.20
N MET A 36 20.53 53.92 9.44
CA MET A 36 20.42 55.29 9.97
C MET A 36 21.27 56.28 9.18
N LEU A 37 22.49 55.90 8.81
CA LEU A 37 23.40 56.72 8.02
C LEU A 37 22.81 56.98 6.64
N SER A 38 22.31 55.94 5.97
CA SER A 38 21.62 56.10 4.69
C SER A 38 20.34 56.92 4.77
N CYS A 39 19.59 56.87 5.88
CA CYS A 39 18.49 57.79 6.13
C CYS A 39 18.98 59.25 6.20
N ALA A 40 20.07 59.50 6.95
CA ALA A 40 20.62 60.85 7.12
C ALA A 40 21.21 61.42 5.82
N GLU A 41 21.80 60.57 4.99
CA GLU A 41 22.41 60.94 3.69
C GLU A 41 21.40 60.93 2.53
N GLY A 42 20.15 60.51 2.75
CA GLY A 42 19.14 60.42 1.71
C GLY A 42 19.43 59.33 0.67
N THR A 43 20.12 58.25 1.06
CA THR A 43 20.53 57.13 0.19
C THR A 43 19.86 55.80 0.55
N LEU A 44 18.82 55.82 1.40
CA LEU A 44 18.13 54.61 1.87
C LEU A 44 17.53 53.77 0.73
N ASP A 45 17.11 54.41 -0.36
CA ASP A 45 16.59 53.75 -1.57
C ASP A 45 17.60 52.82 -2.24
N LYS A 46 18.89 52.98 -1.93
CA LYS A 46 20.00 52.17 -2.44
C LYS A 46 20.39 51.02 -1.52
N GLN A 47 19.77 50.90 -0.34
CA GLN A 47 20.03 49.82 0.60
C GLN A 47 18.98 48.71 0.52
N ASP A 48 19.46 47.47 0.63
CA ASP A 48 18.61 46.29 0.78
C ASP A 48 18.47 45.95 2.28
N ILE A 49 17.35 46.33 2.89
CA ILE A 49 17.08 46.10 4.32
C ILE A 49 16.56 44.68 4.51
N LYS A 50 17.40 43.82 5.09
CA LYS A 50 17.09 42.41 5.33
C LYS A 50 16.59 42.18 6.74
N TRP A 51 15.58 41.32 6.83
CA TRP A 51 14.98 40.87 8.07
C TRP A 51 15.01 39.35 8.12
N LYS A 52 15.31 38.79 9.30
CA LYS A 52 15.26 37.36 9.58
C LYS A 52 13.88 36.83 9.23
N GLN A 53 13.85 35.87 8.30
CA GLN A 53 12.62 35.18 7.90
C GLN A 53 12.41 33.92 8.72
N ASN A 54 11.16 33.48 8.85
CA ASN A 54 10.79 32.24 9.56
C ASN A 54 11.21 32.19 11.04
N ILE A 55 11.39 33.36 11.67
CA ILE A 55 11.69 33.51 13.09
C ILE A 55 10.62 34.42 13.70
N SER A 56 10.13 34.04 14.87
CA SER A 56 9.26 34.84 15.73
C SER A 56 10.09 35.45 16.86
N ALA A 57 9.79 36.70 17.20
CA ALA A 57 10.32 37.38 18.37
C ALA A 57 9.20 37.65 19.38
N VAL A 58 9.45 37.37 20.65
CA VAL A 58 8.52 37.71 21.74
C VAL A 58 9.30 38.38 22.85
N GLY A 59 8.87 39.58 23.24
CA GLY A 59 9.39 40.31 24.39
C GLY A 59 8.43 40.28 25.56
N VAL A 60 8.95 39.99 26.75
CA VAL A 60 8.21 40.10 28.01
C VAL A 60 8.89 41.14 28.89
N VAL A 61 8.14 42.19 29.23
CA VAL A 61 8.64 43.28 30.09
C VAL A 61 8.61 42.84 31.56
N LEU A 62 9.74 42.97 32.24
CA LEU A 62 9.84 42.94 33.69
C LEU A 62 9.69 44.37 34.24
N ALA A 63 8.64 44.59 35.02
CA ALA A 63 8.32 45.88 35.62
C ALA A 63 8.63 45.90 37.14
N SER A 64 8.89 47.09 37.66
CA SER A 64 9.08 47.34 39.09
C SER A 64 7.74 47.33 39.83
N ARG A 65 7.82 47.18 41.16
CA ARG A 65 6.63 47.13 42.02
C ARG A 65 5.79 48.39 41.82
N GLY A 66 4.50 48.19 41.59
CA GLY A 66 3.50 49.25 41.53
C GLY A 66 3.35 49.91 40.15
N TYR A 67 4.10 49.45 39.14
CA TYR A 67 3.89 49.88 37.76
C TYR A 67 2.51 49.44 37.25
N PRO A 68 1.76 50.28 36.51
CA PRO A 68 2.15 51.56 35.91
C PRO A 68 1.96 52.80 36.79
N GLU A 69 1.31 52.69 37.95
CA GLU A 69 0.92 53.83 38.78
C GLU A 69 2.09 54.42 39.58
N THR A 70 3.00 53.57 40.04
CA THR A 70 4.21 53.92 40.80
C THR A 70 5.39 53.07 40.33
N SER A 71 6.60 53.31 40.83
CA SER A 71 7.77 52.50 40.45
C SER A 71 8.81 52.46 41.57
N SER A 72 9.05 51.29 42.14
CA SER A 72 10.14 51.10 43.10
C SER A 72 11.51 51.23 42.42
N LYS A 73 12.47 51.87 43.10
CA LYS A 73 13.85 52.07 42.62
C LYS A 73 14.87 51.50 43.61
N GLY A 74 16.08 51.22 43.12
CA GLY A 74 17.21 50.77 43.92
C GLY A 74 17.30 49.25 44.18
N GLN A 75 16.37 48.44 43.65
CA GLN A 75 16.42 46.99 43.87
C GLN A 75 17.45 46.32 42.97
N VAL A 76 18.31 45.49 43.57
CA VAL A 76 19.37 44.76 42.87
C VAL A 76 18.75 43.73 41.91
N ILE A 77 19.23 43.74 40.68
CA ILE A 77 18.83 42.81 39.62
C ILE A 77 19.92 41.75 39.46
N SER A 78 19.49 40.49 39.41
CA SER A 78 20.37 39.32 39.24
C SER A 78 19.87 38.40 38.13
N GLY A 79 20.75 37.57 37.56
CA GLY A 79 20.40 36.55 36.58
C GLY A 79 20.32 37.04 35.14
N ILE A 80 20.66 38.29 34.86
CA ILE A 80 20.71 38.84 33.49
C ILE A 80 21.75 38.08 32.66
N GLU A 81 22.93 37.89 33.23
CA GLU A 81 24.06 37.18 32.62
C GLU A 81 23.70 35.74 32.22
N LYS A 82 22.87 35.05 33.01
CA LYS A 82 22.44 33.68 32.70
C LYS A 82 21.54 33.61 31.47
N VAL A 83 20.71 34.62 31.25
CA VAL A 83 19.86 34.73 30.06
C VAL A 83 20.68 35.19 28.86
N ALA A 84 21.57 36.16 29.06
CA ALA A 84 22.42 36.74 28.01
C ALA A 84 23.44 35.75 27.40
N LEU A 85 23.75 34.64 28.08
CA LEU A 85 24.57 33.56 27.52
C LEU A 85 23.90 32.83 26.34
N ASN A 86 22.59 32.97 26.15
CA ASN A 86 21.87 32.32 25.07
C ASN A 86 21.75 33.26 23.86
N THR A 87 22.30 32.86 22.72
CA THR A 87 22.34 33.68 21.48
C THR A 87 20.97 34.00 20.90
N ASP A 88 19.94 33.22 21.26
CA ASP A 88 18.55 33.47 20.84
C ASP A 88 17.78 34.38 21.82
N HIS A 89 18.45 34.92 22.84
CA HIS A 89 17.86 35.80 23.84
C HIS A 89 18.58 37.12 23.93
N ILE A 90 17.81 38.19 24.04
CA ILE A 90 18.32 39.55 24.23
C ILE A 90 17.57 40.16 25.41
N VAL A 91 18.33 40.70 26.36
CA VAL A 91 17.79 41.43 27.51
C VAL A 91 18.10 42.91 27.29
N PHE A 92 17.07 43.71 27.01
CA PHE A 92 17.25 45.16 26.91
C PHE A 92 17.04 45.82 28.27
N HIS A 93 17.90 46.79 28.55
CA HIS A 93 17.90 47.59 29.77
C HIS A 93 17.09 48.87 29.55
N CYS A 94 15.92 48.96 30.18
CA CYS A 94 15.03 50.12 30.00
C CYS A 94 15.17 51.07 31.21
N GLY A 95 14.70 50.64 32.37
CA GLY A 95 14.68 51.41 33.60
C GLY A 95 15.67 50.86 34.61
N THR A 96 16.96 50.84 34.27
CA THR A 96 18.04 50.37 35.16
C THR A 96 19.09 51.45 35.41
N ALA A 97 19.82 51.34 36.53
CA ALA A 97 21.00 52.14 36.82
C ALA A 97 22.12 51.25 37.37
N LEU A 98 23.37 51.70 37.28
CA LEU A 98 24.50 51.05 37.95
C LEU A 98 24.75 51.74 39.30
N LYS A 99 24.68 50.99 40.40
CA LYS A 99 24.96 51.48 41.75
C LYS A 99 25.80 50.47 42.51
N ASP A 100 26.93 50.91 43.05
CA ASP A 100 27.85 50.09 43.84
C ASP A 100 28.27 48.78 43.13
N GLY A 101 28.47 48.84 41.80
CA GLY A 101 28.83 47.69 40.97
C GLY A 101 27.68 46.75 40.61
N HIS A 102 26.45 47.04 41.05
CA HIS A 102 25.26 46.24 40.77
C HIS A 102 24.28 46.98 39.86
N VAL A 103 23.63 46.23 38.97
CA VAL A 103 22.50 46.76 38.18
C VAL A 103 21.28 46.82 39.08
N VAL A 104 20.65 47.99 39.19
CA VAL A 104 19.47 48.23 40.03
C VAL A 104 18.29 48.78 39.24
N THR A 105 17.06 48.56 39.72
CA THR A 105 15.84 49.16 39.16
C THR A 105 15.88 50.70 39.27
N ASN A 106 15.54 51.43 38.21
CA ASN A 106 15.49 52.90 38.16
C ASN A 106 14.27 53.45 37.39
N GLY A 107 13.27 52.61 37.11
CA GLY A 107 12.07 53.00 36.36
C GLY A 107 10.95 51.97 36.48
N GLY A 108 9.85 52.25 35.78
CA GLY A 108 8.66 51.39 35.74
C GLY A 108 8.88 50.11 34.93
N ARG A 109 9.12 50.25 33.62
CA ARG A 109 9.62 49.18 32.76
C ARG A 109 11.11 49.02 33.05
N VAL A 110 11.52 47.93 33.70
CA VAL A 110 12.90 47.75 34.18
C VAL A 110 13.73 47.09 33.08
N LEU A 111 13.28 45.93 32.59
CA LEU A 111 13.93 45.16 31.54
C LEU A 111 12.87 44.64 30.56
N ILE A 112 13.28 44.33 29.33
CA ILE A 112 12.52 43.43 28.45
C ILE A 112 13.38 42.22 28.10
N SER A 113 12.81 41.03 28.27
CA SER A 113 13.43 39.78 27.85
C SER A 113 12.83 39.36 26.52
N VAL A 114 13.61 39.48 25.44
CA VAL A 114 13.21 39.11 24.09
C VAL A 114 13.81 37.76 23.72
N ALA A 115 12.98 36.84 23.25
CA ALA A 115 13.41 35.54 22.77
C ALA A 115 13.05 35.33 21.29
N LEU A 116 13.97 34.72 20.56
CA LEU A 116 13.81 34.32 19.17
C LEU A 116 13.58 32.81 19.06
N ALA A 117 12.63 32.40 18.22
CA ALA A 117 12.44 30.99 17.86
C ALA A 117 11.72 30.85 16.52
N PRO A 118 11.82 29.69 15.83
CA PRO A 118 11.09 29.45 14.58
C PRO A 118 9.56 29.50 14.70
N GLN A 119 9.01 29.30 15.91
CA GLN A 119 7.58 29.30 16.16
C GLN A 119 7.21 30.26 17.30
N LEU A 120 6.14 31.04 17.11
CA LEU A 120 5.64 32.00 18.10
C LEU A 120 5.39 31.41 19.51
N PRO A 121 4.79 30.20 19.66
CA PRO A 121 4.61 29.59 20.99
C PRO A 121 5.95 29.29 21.69
N VAL A 122 6.95 28.85 20.92
CA VAL A 122 8.28 28.53 21.45
C VAL A 122 9.00 29.81 21.87
N ALA A 123 8.93 30.87 21.07
CA ALA A 123 9.49 32.18 21.42
C ALA A 123 8.84 32.74 22.69
N ALA A 124 7.51 32.64 22.82
CA ALA A 124 6.78 33.10 24.00
C ALA A 124 7.13 32.33 25.27
N ALA A 125 7.23 30.99 25.18
CA ALA A 125 7.64 30.14 26.29
C ALA A 125 9.07 30.47 26.75
N LYS A 126 10.00 30.61 25.79
CA LYS A 126 11.39 31.02 26.04
C LYS A 126 11.47 32.39 26.74
N ALA A 127 10.78 33.41 26.21
CA ALA A 127 10.79 34.77 26.77
C ALA A 127 10.23 34.80 28.21
N THR A 128 9.12 34.10 28.44
CA THR A 128 8.49 33.99 29.78
C THR A 128 9.39 33.26 30.77
N LYS A 129 10.08 32.19 30.33
CA LYS A 129 11.01 31.44 31.17
C LYS A 129 12.21 32.28 31.59
N SER A 130 12.71 33.12 30.69
CA SER A 130 13.81 34.05 30.98
C SER A 130 13.45 35.09 32.05
N CYS A 131 12.19 35.53 32.11
CA CYS A 131 11.69 36.37 33.23
C CYS A 131 11.66 35.65 34.59
N GLU A 132 11.67 34.32 34.64
CA GLU A 132 11.80 33.55 35.88
C GLU A 132 13.26 33.42 36.34
N ILE A 133 14.21 33.58 35.42
CA ILE A 133 15.65 33.50 35.71
C ILE A 133 16.13 34.85 36.25
N ILE A 134 15.65 35.95 35.67
CA ILE A 134 15.95 37.31 36.12
C ILE A 134 15.14 37.64 37.39
N ARG A 135 15.83 38.14 38.43
CA ARG A 135 15.24 38.40 39.75
C ARG A 135 15.60 39.78 40.30
N PHE A 136 14.58 40.53 40.74
CA PHE A 136 14.68 41.67 41.65
C PHE A 136 13.43 41.77 42.55
N ASP A 137 13.55 42.45 43.69
CA ASP A 137 12.45 42.56 44.65
C ASP A 137 11.24 43.31 44.05
N GLY A 138 10.05 42.71 44.20
CA GLY A 138 8.81 43.28 43.71
C GLY A 138 8.60 43.25 42.19
N GLN A 139 9.35 42.42 41.46
CA GLN A 139 9.19 42.29 40.00
C GLN A 139 7.79 41.80 39.58
N GLN A 140 7.29 42.35 38.47
CA GLN A 140 6.00 41.99 37.89
C GLN A 140 6.15 41.80 36.38
N TYR A 141 5.53 40.76 35.82
CA TYR A 141 5.47 40.54 34.37
C TYR A 141 4.24 39.70 34.01
N ARG A 142 3.78 39.86 32.77
CA ARG A 142 2.65 39.08 32.24
C ARG A 142 3.11 37.73 31.72
N ARG A 143 2.32 36.69 31.99
CA ARG A 143 2.56 35.30 31.51
C ARG A 143 1.72 34.91 30.31
N ASP A 144 0.86 35.80 29.85
CA ASP A 144 -0.08 35.60 28.75
C ASP A 144 0.28 36.38 27.48
N ILE A 145 1.50 36.94 27.43
CA ILE A 145 2.02 37.63 26.25
C ILE A 145 2.03 36.66 25.07
N SER A 146 1.55 37.13 23.91
CA SER A 146 1.33 36.38 22.66
C SER A 146 0.21 35.33 22.65
N HIS A 147 -0.40 34.95 23.79
CA HIS A 147 -1.37 33.84 23.83
C HIS A 147 -2.56 34.01 22.86
N LYS A 148 -3.08 35.25 22.73
CA LYS A 148 -4.17 35.56 21.77
C LYS A 148 -3.72 35.48 20.30
N GLY A 149 -2.42 35.67 20.03
CA GLY A 149 -1.84 35.63 18.69
C GLY A 149 -1.39 34.24 18.24
N ILE A 150 -1.14 33.31 19.18
CA ILE A 150 -0.64 31.95 18.87
C ILE A 150 -1.58 31.18 17.95
N ALA A 151 -2.88 31.11 18.26
CA ALA A 151 -3.85 30.38 17.43
C ALA A 151 -3.90 30.95 16.00
N ARG A 152 -3.92 32.28 15.88
CA ARG A 152 -3.87 32.98 14.59
C ARG A 152 -2.58 32.69 13.83
N ALA A 153 -1.43 32.74 14.49
CA ALA A 153 -0.13 32.48 13.87
C ALA A 153 -0.01 31.03 13.37
N ILE A 154 -0.51 30.05 14.13
CA ILE A 154 -0.54 28.64 13.70
C ILE A 154 -1.42 28.47 12.46
N LEU A 155 -2.64 29.02 12.47
CA LEU A 155 -3.56 28.92 11.33
C LEU A 155 -3.07 29.65 10.07
N GLN A 156 -2.30 30.73 10.21
CA GLN A 156 -1.82 31.53 9.08
C GLN A 156 -0.44 31.11 8.56
N SER A 157 0.42 30.54 9.41
CA SER A 157 1.83 30.31 9.09
C SER A 157 2.34 28.92 9.49
N GLY A 158 1.44 28.03 9.94
CA GLY A 158 1.75 26.62 10.15
C GLY A 158 2.22 25.98 8.85
N LYS A 159 3.33 25.23 8.91
CA LYS A 159 3.99 24.67 7.72
C LYS A 159 3.76 23.18 7.53
N LEU A 160 3.13 22.50 8.49
CA LEU A 160 2.87 21.08 8.41
C LEU A 160 1.83 20.81 7.32
N THR A 161 2.22 20.10 6.27
CA THR A 161 1.32 19.73 5.17
C THR A 161 1.06 18.23 5.14
N TYR A 162 -0.03 17.82 4.50
CA TYR A 162 -0.32 16.41 4.26
C TYR A 162 0.77 15.74 3.41
N LYS A 163 1.35 16.48 2.46
CA LYS A 163 2.54 16.09 1.70
C LYS A 163 3.77 15.85 2.56
N GLN A 164 3.99 16.64 3.61
CA GLN A 164 5.06 16.37 4.60
C GLN A 164 4.79 15.13 5.46
N SER A 165 3.54 14.63 5.48
CA SER A 165 3.20 13.33 6.08
C SER A 165 3.38 12.17 5.09
N GLY A 166 3.88 12.45 3.87
CA GLY A 166 4.16 11.46 2.83
C GLY A 166 3.00 11.17 1.88
N VAL A 167 2.01 12.07 1.76
CA VAL A 167 0.87 11.90 0.84
C VAL A 167 0.76 13.06 -0.14
N ASP A 168 0.92 12.78 -1.44
CA ASP A 168 0.96 13.78 -2.50
C ASP A 168 -0.33 13.79 -3.33
N ILE A 169 -1.27 14.66 -2.93
CA ILE A 169 -2.57 14.83 -3.60
C ILE A 169 -2.38 15.25 -5.08
N ASP A 170 -1.36 16.05 -5.38
CA ASP A 170 -1.08 16.51 -6.74
C ASP A 170 -0.63 15.35 -7.63
N ALA A 171 0.20 14.44 -7.10
CA ALA A 171 0.61 13.22 -7.81
C ALA A 171 -0.58 12.29 -8.10
N GLY A 172 -1.53 12.17 -7.16
CA GLY A 172 -2.78 11.45 -7.37
C GLY A 172 -3.63 12.06 -8.50
N ASN A 173 -3.78 13.39 -8.53
CA ASN A 173 -4.49 14.10 -9.60
C ASN A 173 -3.81 13.94 -10.97
N ASP A 174 -2.48 13.97 -11.00
CA ASP A 174 -1.70 13.72 -12.21
C ASP A 174 -1.90 12.29 -12.73
N LEU A 175 -1.89 11.29 -11.85
CA LEU A 175 -2.19 9.91 -12.22
C LEU A 175 -3.56 9.79 -12.90
N VAL A 176 -4.60 10.39 -12.32
CA VAL A 176 -5.96 10.39 -12.89
C VAL A 176 -5.98 10.91 -14.32
N ASN A 177 -5.24 11.97 -14.62
CA ASN A 177 -5.15 12.52 -15.98
C ASN A 177 -4.47 11.56 -16.97
N HIS A 178 -3.47 10.80 -16.51
CA HIS A 178 -2.76 9.82 -17.34
C HIS A 178 -3.56 8.54 -17.61
N ILE A 179 -4.44 8.13 -16.70
CA ILE A 179 -5.22 6.88 -16.82
C ILE A 179 -6.59 7.06 -17.47
N LYS A 180 -7.12 8.29 -17.53
CA LYS A 180 -8.41 8.62 -18.20
C LYS A 180 -8.55 7.98 -19.60
N PRO A 181 -7.54 8.03 -20.50
CA PRO A 181 -7.64 7.37 -21.81
C PRO A 181 -7.78 5.85 -21.73
N ALA A 182 -7.03 5.22 -20.82
CA ALA A 182 -7.07 3.77 -20.62
C ALA A 182 -8.45 3.34 -20.12
N ALA A 183 -9.01 4.02 -19.11
CA ALA A 183 -10.36 3.73 -18.63
C ALA A 183 -11.43 3.98 -19.69
N LYS A 184 -11.35 5.10 -20.43
CA LYS A 184 -12.30 5.39 -21.53
C LYS A 184 -12.30 4.31 -22.62
N SER A 185 -11.16 3.66 -22.87
CA SER A 185 -11.05 2.55 -23.84
C SER A 185 -11.86 1.31 -23.45
N THR A 186 -12.32 1.23 -22.20
CA THR A 186 -13.12 0.11 -21.66
C THR A 186 -14.63 0.34 -21.74
N ASN A 187 -15.07 1.51 -22.23
CA ASN A 187 -16.49 1.87 -22.29
C ASN A 187 -17.30 0.83 -23.08
N ARG A 188 -18.48 0.51 -22.55
CA ARG A 188 -19.47 -0.37 -23.18
C ARG A 188 -20.86 0.25 -23.13
N THR A 189 -21.82 -0.37 -23.79
CA THR A 189 -23.23 -0.02 -23.62
C THR A 189 -23.62 -0.11 -22.15
N GLY A 190 -24.21 0.96 -21.63
CA GLY A 190 -24.56 1.12 -20.21
C GLY A 190 -23.59 2.00 -19.41
N THR A 191 -22.37 2.26 -19.89
CA THR A 191 -21.43 3.17 -19.21
C THR A 191 -21.97 4.60 -19.21
N MET A 192 -22.04 5.24 -18.04
CA MET A 192 -22.43 6.65 -17.89
C MET A 192 -21.29 7.48 -17.27
N GLY A 193 -21.02 8.65 -17.86
CA GLY A 193 -20.03 9.60 -17.34
C GLY A 193 -18.56 9.23 -17.64
N SER A 194 -17.66 9.86 -16.90
CA SER A 194 -16.20 9.67 -17.00
C SER A 194 -15.55 9.67 -15.62
N LEU A 195 -14.32 9.13 -15.51
CA LEU A 195 -13.51 9.19 -14.28
C LEU A 195 -13.39 10.63 -13.75
N GLY A 196 -13.44 10.77 -12.42
CA GLY A 196 -13.30 12.04 -11.69
C GLY A 196 -14.59 12.59 -11.06
N GLY A 197 -15.73 11.91 -11.23
CA GLY A 197 -16.96 12.19 -10.46
C GLY A 197 -16.96 11.54 -9.08
N PHE A 198 -17.97 11.82 -8.26
CA PHE A 198 -18.15 11.23 -6.92
C PHE A 198 -18.44 9.71 -6.95
N GLY A 199 -18.86 9.17 -8.08
CA GLY A 199 -19.15 7.76 -8.24
C GLY A 199 -19.36 7.37 -9.71
N GLY A 200 -19.11 6.10 -10.00
CA GLY A 200 -19.42 5.50 -11.30
C GLY A 200 -20.91 5.17 -11.43
N LEU A 201 -21.49 5.46 -12.60
CA LEU A 201 -22.90 5.18 -12.90
C LEU A 201 -23.01 4.22 -14.08
N PHE A 202 -23.78 3.14 -13.93
CA PHE A 202 -24.01 2.16 -14.98
C PHE A 202 -25.50 1.90 -15.19
N ASP A 203 -25.97 2.09 -16.43
CA ASP A 203 -27.35 1.84 -16.83
C ASP A 203 -27.52 0.39 -17.31
N THR A 204 -28.07 -0.46 -16.45
CA THR A 204 -28.35 -1.87 -16.76
C THR A 204 -29.44 -2.03 -17.83
N LYS A 205 -30.40 -1.10 -17.91
CA LYS A 205 -31.46 -1.13 -18.91
C LYS A 205 -30.88 -0.80 -20.29
N ALA A 206 -30.04 0.22 -20.39
CA ALA A 206 -29.32 0.52 -21.63
C ALA A 206 -28.42 -0.64 -22.06
N ALA A 207 -27.81 -1.36 -21.11
CA ALA A 207 -27.02 -2.57 -21.38
C ALA A 207 -27.86 -3.79 -21.83
N GLY A 208 -29.19 -3.67 -21.87
CA GLY A 208 -30.11 -4.66 -22.45
C GLY A 208 -30.78 -5.59 -21.43
N TYR A 209 -30.60 -5.37 -20.13
CA TYR A 209 -31.21 -6.20 -19.09
C TYR A 209 -32.67 -5.79 -18.80
N LYS A 210 -33.50 -6.77 -18.46
CA LYS A 210 -34.92 -6.57 -18.14
C LYS A 210 -35.21 -6.66 -16.65
N ASP A 211 -34.83 -7.77 -16.01
CA ASP A 211 -34.93 -8.00 -14.56
C ASP A 211 -33.61 -8.57 -14.02
N PRO A 212 -32.53 -7.76 -14.05
CA PRO A 212 -31.22 -8.22 -13.66
C PRO A 212 -31.11 -8.41 -12.14
N LEU A 213 -30.47 -9.51 -11.74
CA LEU A 213 -29.77 -9.61 -10.47
C LEU A 213 -28.35 -9.10 -10.64
N LEU A 214 -27.89 -8.28 -9.70
CA LEU A 214 -26.50 -7.83 -9.65
C LEU A 214 -25.68 -8.82 -8.81
N VAL A 215 -24.56 -9.26 -9.37
CA VAL A 215 -23.58 -10.11 -8.69
C VAL A 215 -22.31 -9.30 -8.55
N SER A 216 -21.83 -9.16 -7.32
CA SER A 216 -20.58 -8.47 -7.03
C SER A 216 -19.53 -9.46 -6.54
N GLY A 217 -18.28 -9.17 -6.86
CA GLY A 217 -17.11 -9.93 -6.40
C GLY A 217 -15.96 -8.98 -6.12
N THR A 218 -15.19 -9.29 -5.08
CA THR A 218 -13.97 -8.57 -4.76
C THR A 218 -12.85 -9.54 -4.52
N ASP A 219 -11.67 -9.22 -5.04
CA ASP A 219 -10.47 -10.01 -4.84
C ASP A 219 -9.22 -9.14 -4.95
N GLY A 220 -8.11 -9.67 -4.45
CA GLY A 220 -6.78 -9.12 -4.67
C GLY A 220 -5.96 -9.99 -5.62
N VAL A 221 -4.79 -9.52 -6.00
CA VAL A 221 -3.82 -10.34 -6.75
C VAL A 221 -3.10 -11.33 -5.82
N GLY A 222 -2.87 -10.92 -4.56
CA GLY A 222 -2.14 -11.70 -3.57
C GLY A 222 -0.63 -11.71 -3.81
N THR A 223 0.05 -12.75 -3.33
CA THR A 223 1.51 -12.78 -3.23
C THR A 223 2.28 -12.85 -4.56
N LYS A 224 1.59 -12.91 -5.70
CA LYS A 224 2.16 -12.69 -7.03
C LYS A 224 2.71 -11.26 -7.19
N LEU A 225 2.14 -10.28 -6.48
CA LEU A 225 2.64 -8.91 -6.41
C LEU A 225 4.11 -8.83 -5.99
N LYS A 226 4.57 -9.71 -5.10
CA LYS A 226 5.95 -9.74 -4.66
C LYS A 226 6.94 -10.14 -5.75
N ILE A 227 6.49 -10.86 -6.79
CA ILE A 227 7.31 -11.16 -7.96
C ILE A 227 7.33 -9.95 -8.90
N ALA A 228 6.15 -9.35 -9.18
CA ALA A 228 6.03 -8.14 -9.99
C ALA A 228 6.92 -7.00 -9.45
N GLN A 229 6.89 -6.77 -8.13
CA GLN A 229 7.72 -5.79 -7.42
C GLN A 229 9.21 -6.13 -7.50
N ALA A 230 9.59 -7.41 -7.42
CA ALA A 230 10.99 -7.82 -7.49
C ALA A 230 11.57 -7.74 -8.91
N THR A 231 10.75 -7.88 -9.94
CA THR A 231 11.19 -7.86 -11.35
C THR A 231 10.96 -6.52 -12.05
N GLY A 232 10.22 -5.59 -11.44
CA GLY A 232 9.86 -4.31 -12.05
C GLY A 232 8.87 -4.43 -13.21
N VAL A 233 8.05 -5.50 -13.23
CA VAL A 233 7.07 -5.78 -14.29
C VAL A 233 5.67 -5.64 -13.71
N HIS A 234 4.97 -4.57 -14.07
CA HIS A 234 3.70 -4.19 -13.44
C HIS A 234 2.51 -4.09 -14.41
N ASP A 235 2.78 -4.11 -15.72
CA ASP A 235 1.79 -3.89 -16.78
C ASP A 235 0.81 -5.05 -16.97
N THR A 236 1.14 -6.24 -16.50
CA THR A 236 0.26 -7.42 -16.58
C THR A 236 -0.53 -7.70 -15.32
N ILE A 237 -0.11 -7.18 -14.16
CA ILE A 237 -0.68 -7.56 -12.87
C ILE A 237 -2.13 -7.06 -12.69
N GLY A 238 -2.48 -5.98 -13.40
CA GLY A 238 -3.85 -5.49 -13.47
C GLY A 238 -4.80 -6.45 -14.19
N ILE A 239 -4.29 -7.25 -15.14
CA ILE A 239 -5.09 -8.28 -15.81
C ILE A 239 -5.40 -9.40 -14.82
N ASP A 240 -4.43 -9.80 -13.99
CA ASP A 240 -4.64 -10.76 -12.91
C ASP A 240 -5.74 -10.29 -11.95
N LEU A 241 -5.68 -9.03 -11.51
CA LEU A 241 -6.67 -8.44 -10.60
C LEU A 241 -8.10 -8.54 -11.17
N VAL A 242 -8.26 -8.15 -12.44
CA VAL A 242 -9.57 -8.21 -13.10
C VAL A 242 -10.01 -9.66 -13.26
N ALA A 243 -9.13 -10.54 -13.72
CA ALA A 243 -9.44 -11.94 -14.00
C ALA A 243 -9.96 -12.68 -12.76
N MET A 244 -9.33 -12.45 -11.60
CA MET A 244 -9.76 -13.04 -10.34
C MET A 244 -11.21 -12.70 -10.01
N CYS A 245 -11.59 -11.42 -10.11
CA CYS A 245 -12.94 -10.98 -9.78
C CYS A 245 -13.98 -11.39 -10.83
N VAL A 246 -13.67 -11.19 -12.12
CA VAL A 246 -14.67 -11.39 -13.20
C VAL A 246 -14.97 -12.87 -13.46
N ASN A 247 -13.98 -13.75 -13.28
CA ASN A 247 -14.20 -15.18 -13.37
C ASN A 247 -14.99 -15.73 -12.17
N ASP A 248 -14.91 -15.11 -10.99
CA ASP A 248 -15.70 -15.52 -9.83
C ASP A 248 -17.19 -15.20 -9.98
N ILE A 249 -17.52 -13.99 -10.45
CA ILE A 249 -18.93 -13.64 -10.69
C ILE A 249 -19.55 -14.45 -11.84
N LEU A 250 -18.72 -14.95 -12.76
CA LEU A 250 -19.13 -15.86 -13.82
C LEU A 250 -19.64 -17.21 -13.28
N ALA A 251 -19.23 -17.62 -12.07
CA ALA A 251 -19.76 -18.83 -11.39
C ALA A 251 -21.26 -18.72 -11.10
N HIS A 252 -21.76 -17.49 -10.98
CA HIS A 252 -23.20 -17.20 -10.83
C HIS A 252 -23.91 -16.95 -12.17
N GLY A 253 -23.21 -17.11 -13.29
CA GLY A 253 -23.72 -16.80 -14.63
C GLY A 253 -23.77 -15.31 -14.95
N ALA A 254 -23.17 -14.46 -14.13
CA ALA A 254 -23.18 -13.01 -14.35
C ALA A 254 -22.19 -12.59 -15.42
N GLU A 255 -22.67 -11.79 -16.38
CA GLU A 255 -21.81 -11.08 -17.33
C GLU A 255 -21.26 -9.81 -16.63
N PRO A 256 -19.93 -9.62 -16.55
CA PRO A 256 -19.32 -8.43 -15.95
C PRO A 256 -19.76 -7.15 -16.67
N LEU A 257 -20.21 -6.15 -15.90
CA LEU A 257 -20.66 -4.85 -16.41
C LEU A 257 -19.59 -3.78 -16.21
N PHE A 258 -19.14 -3.63 -14.96
CA PHE A 258 -18.15 -2.63 -14.60
C PHE A 258 -17.19 -3.14 -13.52
N PHE A 259 -16.05 -2.46 -13.43
CA PHE A 259 -14.96 -2.75 -12.52
C PHE A 259 -14.53 -1.48 -11.78
N LEU A 260 -14.15 -1.63 -10.52
CA LEU A 260 -13.42 -0.62 -9.75
C LEU A 260 -12.14 -1.20 -9.18
N ASP A 261 -11.15 -0.35 -8.96
CA ASP A 261 -9.88 -0.73 -8.34
C ASP A 261 -9.52 0.14 -7.14
N TYR A 262 -8.75 -0.43 -6.22
CA TYR A 262 -8.12 0.27 -5.11
C TYR A 262 -6.63 -0.03 -5.12
N PHE A 263 -5.83 1.00 -5.30
CA PHE A 263 -4.36 0.96 -5.32
C PHE A 263 -3.83 1.55 -4.02
N ALA A 264 -3.17 0.73 -3.19
CA ALA A 264 -2.53 1.17 -1.96
C ALA A 264 -1.01 1.05 -2.07
N CYS A 265 -0.25 2.05 -1.61
CA CYS A 265 1.20 2.01 -1.64
C CYS A 265 1.84 2.83 -0.52
N GLY A 266 3.14 2.62 -0.28
CA GLY A 266 3.88 3.43 0.70
C GLY A 266 4.18 4.85 0.18
N ASN A 267 4.58 4.94 -1.09
CA ASN A 267 4.83 6.19 -1.81
C ASN A 267 4.43 5.95 -3.27
N LEU A 268 3.67 6.88 -3.84
CA LEU A 268 3.13 6.76 -5.19
C LEU A 268 4.21 6.98 -6.24
N ASP A 269 4.60 5.90 -6.90
CA ASP A 269 5.28 5.97 -8.20
C ASP A 269 4.23 6.00 -9.32
N VAL A 270 4.08 7.17 -9.94
CA VAL A 270 3.10 7.42 -11.02
C VAL A 270 3.33 6.51 -12.23
N GLN A 271 4.58 6.13 -12.55
CA GLN A 271 4.84 5.25 -13.69
C GLN A 271 4.41 3.80 -13.39
N VAL A 272 4.70 3.32 -12.18
CA VAL A 272 4.24 1.99 -11.73
C VAL A 272 2.71 1.94 -11.70
N ALA A 273 2.08 2.92 -11.06
CA ALA A 273 0.61 2.99 -10.97
C ALA A 273 -0.04 3.05 -12.37
N LYS A 274 0.53 3.83 -13.30
CA LYS A 274 0.07 3.87 -14.70
C LYS A 274 0.17 2.52 -15.39
N GLN A 275 1.26 1.77 -15.21
CA GLN A 275 1.39 0.42 -15.78
C GLN A 275 0.31 -0.52 -15.22
N VAL A 276 0.11 -0.51 -13.91
CA VAL A 276 -0.91 -1.34 -13.25
C VAL A 276 -2.30 -1.02 -13.77
N VAL A 277 -2.70 0.26 -13.79
CA VAL A 277 -4.03 0.68 -14.26
C VAL A 277 -4.21 0.40 -15.76
N THR A 278 -3.16 0.48 -16.56
CA THR A 278 -3.21 0.05 -17.97
C THR A 278 -3.52 -1.44 -18.04
N GLY A 279 -2.85 -2.28 -17.24
CA GLY A 279 -3.17 -3.70 -17.12
C GLY A 279 -4.62 -3.98 -16.67
N ILE A 280 -5.16 -3.17 -15.75
CA ILE A 280 -6.56 -3.28 -15.31
C ILE A 280 -7.50 -2.95 -16.48
N ALA A 281 -7.24 -1.87 -17.21
CA ALA A 281 -8.03 -1.51 -18.39
C ALA A 281 -7.97 -2.62 -19.46
N ASP A 282 -6.80 -3.22 -19.67
CA ASP A 282 -6.60 -4.35 -20.59
C ASP A 282 -7.42 -5.58 -20.16
N GLY A 283 -7.39 -5.92 -18.87
CA GLY A 283 -8.24 -6.96 -18.28
C GLY A 283 -9.73 -6.66 -18.48
N CYS A 284 -10.16 -5.42 -18.24
CA CYS A 284 -11.54 -4.99 -18.44
C CYS A 284 -11.99 -5.16 -19.91
N ARG A 285 -11.15 -4.80 -20.89
CA ARG A 285 -11.45 -5.01 -22.32
C ARG A 285 -11.53 -6.48 -22.70
N GLN A 286 -10.70 -7.33 -22.08
CA GLN A 286 -10.78 -8.78 -22.26
C GLN A 286 -12.07 -9.35 -21.67
N ALA A 287 -12.48 -8.89 -20.48
CA ALA A 287 -13.72 -9.29 -19.81
C ALA A 287 -14.97 -8.69 -20.48
N GLY A 288 -14.85 -7.57 -21.19
CA GLY A 288 -15.99 -6.84 -21.74
C GLY A 288 -16.73 -6.00 -20.70
N CYS A 289 -16.06 -5.54 -19.63
CA CYS A 289 -16.61 -4.60 -18.65
C CYS A 289 -15.92 -3.24 -18.73
N CYS A 290 -16.54 -2.19 -18.19
CA CYS A 290 -15.93 -0.86 -18.11
C CYS A 290 -15.25 -0.60 -16.76
N LEU A 291 -14.04 -0.06 -16.78
CA LEU A 291 -13.38 0.51 -15.61
C LEU A 291 -14.02 1.86 -15.28
N ILE A 292 -14.86 1.89 -14.25
CA ILE A 292 -15.78 3.01 -14.00
C ILE A 292 -15.32 3.95 -12.88
N GLY A 293 -14.39 3.49 -12.05
CA GLY A 293 -13.87 4.23 -10.92
C GLY A 293 -12.70 3.50 -10.30
N GLY A 294 -11.98 4.19 -9.42
CA GLY A 294 -10.92 3.61 -8.62
C GLY A 294 -10.38 4.64 -7.63
N GLU A 295 -9.54 4.19 -6.71
CA GLU A 295 -8.94 5.04 -5.68
C GLU A 295 -7.45 4.73 -5.51
N THR A 296 -6.65 5.75 -5.20
CA THR A 296 -5.20 5.62 -4.98
C THR A 296 -4.84 6.19 -3.61
N ALA A 297 -4.33 5.33 -2.72
CA ALA A 297 -3.99 5.68 -1.35
C ALA A 297 -2.49 5.54 -1.08
N GLU A 298 -1.86 6.63 -0.63
CA GLU A 298 -0.51 6.63 -0.08
C GLU A 298 -0.55 6.48 1.44
N MET A 299 0.14 5.46 1.95
CA MET A 299 0.16 5.08 3.36
C MET A 299 1.60 4.68 3.78
N PRO A 300 2.53 5.65 3.91
CA PRO A 300 3.96 5.41 4.13
C PRO A 300 4.28 4.64 5.42
N ASP A 301 3.44 4.77 6.45
CA ASP A 301 3.62 4.06 7.72
C ASP A 301 3.10 2.61 7.68
N MET A 302 2.29 2.25 6.67
CA MET A 302 1.70 0.92 6.51
C MET A 302 2.46 0.07 5.50
N TYR A 303 2.89 0.66 4.39
CA TYR A 303 3.58 -0.03 3.30
C TYR A 303 5.03 0.43 3.20
N LYS A 304 5.93 -0.52 2.94
CA LYS A 304 7.35 -0.20 2.69
C LYS A 304 7.49 0.58 1.37
N PRO A 305 8.52 1.42 1.23
CA PRO A 305 8.84 2.02 -0.07
C PRO A 305 8.94 0.96 -1.18
N GLY A 306 8.25 1.20 -2.30
CA GLY A 306 8.17 0.28 -3.44
C GLY A 306 7.14 -0.85 -3.32
N ASP A 307 6.59 -1.09 -2.12
CA ASP A 307 5.48 -2.02 -1.94
C ASP A 307 4.15 -1.33 -2.26
N TYR A 308 3.31 -2.05 -3.00
CA TYR A 308 1.91 -1.70 -3.26
C TYR A 308 1.02 -2.94 -3.17
N ASP A 309 -0.26 -2.70 -2.95
CA ASP A 309 -1.32 -3.71 -2.92
C ASP A 309 -2.51 -3.26 -3.77
N LEU A 310 -3.26 -4.24 -4.26
CA LEU A 310 -4.36 -4.03 -5.20
C LEU A 310 -5.59 -4.80 -4.74
N ALA A 311 -6.72 -4.10 -4.69
CA ALA A 311 -8.03 -4.72 -4.59
C ALA A 311 -8.89 -4.35 -5.80
N GLY A 312 -9.65 -5.33 -6.28
CA GLY A 312 -10.52 -5.22 -7.43
C GLY A 312 -11.95 -5.47 -7.02
N PHE A 313 -12.88 -4.84 -7.74
CA PHE A 313 -14.31 -4.94 -7.48
C PHE A 313 -15.04 -5.07 -8.81
N ALA A 314 -15.53 -6.27 -9.12
CA ALA A 314 -16.34 -6.51 -10.30
C ALA A 314 -17.82 -6.52 -9.92
N VAL A 315 -18.65 -5.88 -10.75
CA VAL A 315 -20.10 -6.04 -10.69
C VAL A 315 -20.58 -6.51 -12.06
N GLY A 316 -21.28 -7.64 -12.06
CA GLY A 316 -21.94 -8.21 -13.22
C GLY A 316 -23.46 -8.29 -13.04
N ALA A 317 -24.14 -8.65 -14.12
CA ALA A 317 -25.57 -8.90 -14.11
C ALA A 317 -25.93 -10.21 -14.80
N VAL A 318 -26.95 -10.86 -14.23
CA VAL A 318 -27.59 -12.07 -14.75
C VAL A 318 -29.10 -11.86 -14.71
N GLU A 319 -29.83 -12.35 -15.71
CA GLU A 319 -31.30 -12.37 -15.62
C GLU A 319 -31.72 -13.33 -14.50
N ARG A 320 -32.72 -12.95 -13.71
CA ARG A 320 -33.12 -13.68 -12.50
C ARG A 320 -33.35 -15.20 -12.72
N ASN A 321 -33.87 -15.57 -13.89
CA ASN A 321 -34.17 -16.95 -14.27
C ASN A 321 -32.96 -17.73 -14.82
N GLN A 322 -31.78 -17.11 -14.93
CA GLN A 322 -30.54 -17.70 -15.44
C GLN A 322 -29.44 -17.81 -14.37
N LEU A 323 -29.76 -17.55 -13.11
CA LEU A 323 -28.81 -17.61 -12.00
C LEU A 323 -28.25 -19.03 -11.84
N MET A 324 -26.92 -19.14 -11.83
CA MET A 324 -26.18 -20.38 -11.58
C MET A 324 -25.57 -20.38 -10.16
N PRO A 325 -25.11 -21.54 -9.65
CA PRO A 325 -25.24 -22.90 -10.20
C PRO A 325 -26.65 -23.50 -10.05
N HIS A 326 -27.04 -24.33 -11.01
CA HIS A 326 -28.25 -25.16 -10.98
C HIS A 326 -27.98 -26.47 -10.21
N ILE A 327 -27.62 -26.36 -8.93
CA ILE A 327 -27.12 -27.47 -8.09
C ILE A 327 -28.05 -28.69 -8.12
N GLN A 328 -29.37 -28.47 -8.09
CA GLN A 328 -30.37 -29.55 -8.03
C GLN A 328 -30.44 -30.37 -9.32
N ASP A 329 -29.97 -29.83 -10.45
CA ASP A 329 -30.02 -30.49 -11.75
C ASP A 329 -28.78 -31.35 -12.02
N ILE A 330 -27.74 -31.22 -11.19
CA ILE A 330 -26.48 -31.96 -11.33
C ILE A 330 -26.65 -33.39 -10.82
N LYS A 331 -26.32 -34.36 -11.67
CA LYS A 331 -26.53 -35.79 -11.37
C LYS A 331 -25.44 -36.68 -11.98
N PRO A 332 -25.27 -37.92 -11.48
CA PRO A 332 -24.35 -38.88 -12.08
C PRO A 332 -24.60 -39.05 -13.58
N GLY A 333 -23.52 -39.06 -14.37
CA GLY A 333 -23.56 -39.10 -15.83
C GLY A 333 -23.45 -37.74 -16.52
N ASP A 334 -23.56 -36.62 -15.79
CA ASP A 334 -23.22 -35.31 -16.33
C ASP A 334 -21.74 -35.22 -16.70
N VAL A 335 -21.40 -34.40 -17.69
CA VAL A 335 -20.06 -34.28 -18.26
C VAL A 335 -19.37 -33.04 -17.70
N VAL A 336 -18.06 -33.15 -17.47
CA VAL A 336 -17.20 -32.05 -17.01
C VAL A 336 -16.29 -31.61 -18.15
N ILE A 337 -16.42 -30.35 -18.55
CA ILE A 337 -15.57 -29.69 -19.55
C ILE A 337 -14.56 -28.81 -18.82
N GLY A 338 -13.28 -29.03 -19.05
CA GLY A 338 -12.18 -28.27 -18.46
C GLY A 338 -11.70 -27.15 -19.38
N LEU A 339 -11.49 -25.96 -18.82
CA LEU A 339 -10.92 -24.81 -19.49
C LEU A 339 -9.45 -24.67 -19.08
N PRO A 340 -8.51 -24.60 -20.04
CA PRO A 340 -7.10 -24.56 -19.70
C PRO A 340 -6.72 -23.25 -19.01
N SER A 341 -5.86 -23.34 -18.01
CA SER A 341 -5.16 -22.20 -17.40
C SER A 341 -4.01 -21.72 -18.31
N SER A 342 -3.51 -20.51 -18.06
CA SER A 342 -2.31 -19.97 -18.70
C SER A 342 -1.02 -20.30 -17.94
N GLY A 343 -1.13 -21.00 -16.80
CA GLY A 343 -0.05 -21.23 -15.85
C GLY A 343 -0.59 -21.24 -14.42
N VAL A 344 0.18 -20.70 -13.48
CA VAL A 344 -0.19 -20.68 -12.05
C VAL A 344 -1.38 -19.76 -11.74
N HIS A 345 -1.71 -18.83 -12.63
CA HIS A 345 -2.71 -17.76 -12.43
C HIS A 345 -2.31 -16.81 -11.29
N SER A 346 -3.17 -16.56 -10.30
CA SER A 346 -2.88 -15.66 -9.17
C SER A 346 -2.88 -16.35 -7.80
N ASN A 347 -2.88 -17.69 -7.76
CA ASN A 347 -2.98 -18.48 -6.52
C ASN A 347 -1.74 -19.35 -6.25
N GLY A 348 -1.46 -19.66 -4.99
CA GLY A 348 -0.33 -20.51 -4.61
C GLY A 348 1.07 -19.85 -4.68
N PHE A 349 1.15 -18.54 -4.95
CA PHE A 349 2.43 -17.83 -5.13
C PHE A 349 3.31 -17.80 -3.88
N SER A 350 2.75 -17.97 -2.69
CA SER A 350 3.55 -18.12 -1.46
C SER A 350 4.36 -19.42 -1.49
N LEU A 351 3.76 -20.52 -1.96
CA LEU A 351 4.46 -21.78 -2.16
C LEU A 351 5.46 -21.68 -3.32
N VAL A 352 5.08 -21.05 -4.45
CA VAL A 352 6.01 -20.79 -5.57
C VAL A 352 7.26 -20.06 -5.10
N ARG A 353 7.11 -18.97 -4.33
CA ARG A 353 8.23 -18.21 -3.78
C ARG A 353 9.09 -19.04 -2.82
N LYS A 354 8.47 -19.92 -2.02
CA LYS A 354 9.20 -20.86 -1.16
C LYS A 354 10.02 -21.85 -1.98
N VAL A 355 9.45 -22.42 -3.04
CA VAL A 355 10.15 -23.34 -3.96
C VAL A 355 11.30 -22.63 -4.69
N MET A 356 11.11 -21.39 -5.16
CA MET A 356 12.17 -20.59 -5.77
C MET A 356 13.37 -20.40 -4.83
N LYS A 357 13.12 -20.13 -3.55
CA LYS A 357 14.16 -20.02 -2.52
C LYS A 357 14.86 -21.36 -2.27
N LEU A 358 14.09 -22.45 -2.12
CA LEU A 358 14.64 -23.79 -1.91
C LEU A 358 15.54 -24.23 -3.07
N ALA A 359 15.13 -23.93 -4.30
CA ALA A 359 15.88 -24.24 -5.51
C ALA A 359 17.02 -23.24 -5.81
N ALA A 360 17.25 -22.26 -4.93
CA ALA A 360 18.22 -21.18 -5.09
C ALA A 360 18.16 -20.51 -6.48
N LYS A 361 16.94 -20.19 -6.95
CA LYS A 361 16.71 -19.56 -8.26
C LYS A 361 16.39 -18.08 -8.14
N ASP A 362 16.89 -17.32 -9.11
CA ASP A 362 16.61 -15.89 -9.28
C ASP A 362 15.53 -15.67 -10.34
N TYR A 363 14.67 -14.66 -10.17
CA TYR A 363 13.60 -14.37 -11.14
C TYR A 363 14.12 -13.97 -12.51
N ASN A 364 15.34 -13.44 -12.62
CA ASN A 364 15.95 -13.06 -13.89
C ASN A 364 16.64 -14.24 -14.60
N SER A 365 16.80 -15.38 -13.93
CA SER A 365 17.33 -16.58 -14.57
C SER A 365 16.30 -17.22 -15.50
N VAL A 366 16.77 -17.88 -16.57
CA VAL A 366 15.91 -18.59 -17.52
C VAL A 366 15.17 -19.72 -16.81
N ALA A 367 13.85 -19.79 -16.98
CA ALA A 367 13.06 -20.86 -16.44
C ALA A 367 13.28 -22.15 -17.26
N PRO A 368 13.65 -23.28 -16.64
CA PRO A 368 13.88 -24.54 -17.38
C PRO A 368 12.59 -25.14 -17.96
N PHE A 369 11.43 -24.63 -17.55
CA PHE A 369 10.12 -24.99 -18.09
C PHE A 369 9.59 -24.03 -19.16
N SER A 370 10.33 -22.96 -19.46
CA SER A 370 9.95 -22.02 -20.53
C SER A 370 10.22 -22.62 -21.91
N LYS A 371 9.21 -22.63 -22.78
CA LYS A 371 9.37 -23.03 -24.20
C LYS A 371 10.03 -21.96 -25.06
N SER A 372 10.00 -20.70 -24.63
CA SER A 372 10.49 -19.53 -25.37
C SER A 372 11.65 -18.83 -24.67
N ASN A 373 12.46 -19.60 -23.91
CA ASN A 373 13.63 -19.11 -23.18
C ASN A 373 13.40 -17.85 -22.29
N ARG A 374 12.19 -17.70 -21.74
CA ARG A 374 11.80 -16.65 -20.80
C ARG A 374 12.36 -16.91 -19.41
N THR A 375 12.50 -15.83 -18.63
CA THR A 375 12.94 -15.89 -17.24
C THR A 375 11.84 -16.45 -16.33
N PHE A 376 12.21 -16.89 -15.11
CA PHE A 376 11.23 -17.27 -14.09
C PHE A 376 10.22 -16.16 -13.81
N GLY A 377 10.68 -14.92 -13.69
CA GLY A 377 9.82 -13.76 -13.52
C GLY A 377 8.78 -13.64 -14.63
N ALA A 378 9.21 -13.70 -15.89
CA ALA A 378 8.32 -13.58 -17.04
C ALA A 378 7.32 -14.75 -17.17
N GLU A 379 7.74 -15.99 -16.90
CA GLU A 379 6.82 -17.14 -16.90
C GLU A 379 5.80 -17.06 -15.76
N LEU A 380 6.27 -16.78 -14.54
CA LEU A 380 5.42 -16.70 -13.34
C LEU A 380 4.48 -15.49 -13.37
N LEU A 381 4.84 -14.41 -14.07
CA LEU A 381 3.98 -13.25 -14.32
C LEU A 381 3.10 -13.39 -15.58
N THR A 382 3.01 -14.58 -16.18
CA THR A 382 2.01 -14.84 -17.21
C THR A 382 0.62 -14.51 -16.63
N PRO A 383 -0.18 -13.64 -17.29
CA PRO A 383 -1.46 -13.19 -16.76
C PRO A 383 -2.46 -14.33 -16.59
N THR A 384 -3.32 -14.22 -15.59
CA THR A 384 -4.49 -15.08 -15.39
C THR A 384 -5.43 -14.95 -16.58
N LYS A 385 -5.98 -16.09 -17.01
CA LYS A 385 -6.85 -16.15 -18.19
C LYS A 385 -8.25 -15.66 -17.82
N ILE A 386 -8.83 -14.81 -18.65
CA ILE A 386 -10.20 -14.29 -18.50
C ILE A 386 -11.13 -15.12 -19.38
N TYR A 387 -12.10 -15.80 -18.78
CA TYR A 387 -12.98 -16.77 -19.49
C TYR A 387 -14.31 -16.18 -19.95
N VAL A 388 -14.57 -14.92 -19.65
CA VAL A 388 -15.89 -14.29 -19.82
C VAL A 388 -16.41 -14.38 -21.25
N LYS A 389 -15.60 -13.97 -22.25
CA LYS A 389 -16.02 -13.93 -23.66
C LYS A 389 -16.37 -15.29 -24.24
N SER A 390 -15.72 -16.35 -23.79
CA SER A 390 -15.96 -17.72 -24.26
C SER A 390 -17.07 -18.42 -23.50
N VAL A 391 -17.21 -18.17 -22.20
CA VAL A 391 -18.13 -18.90 -21.35
C VAL A 391 -19.53 -18.26 -21.32
N ILE A 392 -19.66 -16.94 -21.37
CA ILE A 392 -20.98 -16.27 -21.39
C ILE A 392 -21.88 -16.76 -22.54
N PRO A 393 -21.41 -16.89 -23.79
CA PRO A 393 -22.22 -17.46 -24.87
C PRO A 393 -22.71 -18.88 -24.55
N ALA A 394 -21.88 -19.71 -23.91
CA ALA A 394 -22.26 -21.06 -23.51
C ALA A 394 -23.33 -21.04 -22.41
N ILE A 395 -23.18 -20.19 -21.39
CA ILE A 395 -24.16 -20.01 -20.32
C ILE A 395 -25.51 -19.56 -20.88
N LYS A 396 -25.52 -18.61 -21.81
CA LYS A 396 -26.74 -18.07 -22.45
C LYS A 396 -27.56 -19.11 -23.23
N THR A 397 -27.00 -20.30 -23.50
CA THR A 397 -27.77 -21.42 -24.08
C THR A 397 -28.73 -22.08 -23.10
N GLY A 398 -28.56 -21.86 -21.79
CA GLY A 398 -29.30 -22.55 -20.73
C GLY A 398 -28.89 -24.01 -20.50
N LYS A 399 -27.82 -24.47 -21.15
CA LYS A 399 -27.34 -25.88 -21.07
C LYS A 399 -26.22 -26.11 -20.06
N VAL A 400 -25.59 -25.04 -19.59
CA VAL A 400 -24.57 -25.10 -18.55
C VAL A 400 -25.28 -25.18 -17.20
N LYS A 401 -24.99 -26.23 -16.43
CA LYS A 401 -25.57 -26.40 -15.08
C LYS A 401 -24.78 -25.63 -14.04
N ALA A 402 -23.46 -25.60 -14.18
CA ALA A 402 -22.58 -24.88 -13.27
C ALA A 402 -21.23 -24.54 -13.92
N PHE A 403 -20.59 -23.51 -13.39
CA PHE A 403 -19.21 -23.14 -13.68
C PHE A 403 -18.45 -22.99 -12.36
N ALA A 404 -17.28 -23.62 -12.25
CA ALA A 404 -16.35 -23.38 -11.14
C ALA A 404 -15.06 -22.75 -11.67
N HIS A 405 -14.71 -21.59 -11.13
CA HIS A 405 -13.41 -20.96 -11.31
C HIS A 405 -12.41 -21.64 -10.37
N ILE A 406 -11.26 -22.07 -10.89
CA ILE A 406 -10.28 -22.83 -10.10
C ILE A 406 -9.20 -21.88 -9.58
N THR A 407 -9.33 -21.50 -8.31
CA THR A 407 -8.48 -20.50 -7.62
C THR A 407 -7.75 -21.13 -6.43
N GLY A 408 -7.63 -20.41 -5.30
CA GLY A 408 -7.11 -20.96 -4.05
C GLY A 408 -7.95 -22.15 -3.60
N GLY A 409 -7.32 -23.20 -3.09
CA GLY A 409 -7.99 -24.48 -2.84
C GLY A 409 -8.02 -25.42 -4.06
N GLY A 410 -7.56 -24.95 -5.23
CA GLY A 410 -7.28 -25.78 -6.40
C GLY A 410 -8.51 -26.54 -6.90
N LEU A 411 -8.27 -27.69 -7.51
CA LEU A 411 -9.36 -28.55 -8.01
C LEU A 411 -10.17 -29.16 -6.86
N LEU A 412 -9.51 -29.46 -5.74
CA LEU A 412 -10.10 -30.21 -4.64
C LEU A 412 -11.10 -29.40 -3.80
N GLU A 413 -10.94 -28.08 -3.70
CA GLU A 413 -11.86 -27.24 -2.91
C GLU A 413 -12.83 -26.41 -3.76
N ASN A 414 -12.50 -26.07 -5.01
CA ASN A 414 -13.37 -25.21 -5.83
C ASN A 414 -14.50 -25.98 -6.52
N ILE A 415 -14.21 -27.17 -7.06
CA ILE A 415 -15.25 -27.99 -7.73
C ILE A 415 -16.37 -28.39 -6.77
N PRO A 416 -16.12 -28.82 -5.51
CA PRO A 416 -17.19 -29.15 -4.58
C PRO A 416 -18.20 -28.03 -4.30
N ARG A 417 -17.80 -26.76 -4.41
CA ARG A 417 -18.68 -25.59 -4.14
C ARG A 417 -19.87 -25.49 -5.09
N ILE A 418 -19.78 -26.13 -6.25
CA ILE A 418 -20.85 -26.13 -7.27
C ILE A 418 -21.60 -27.46 -7.37
N LEU A 419 -21.28 -28.43 -6.50
CA LEU A 419 -21.87 -29.77 -6.55
C LEU A 419 -22.83 -30.00 -5.36
N PRO A 420 -23.90 -30.81 -5.54
CA PRO A 420 -24.66 -31.32 -4.41
C PRO A 420 -23.84 -32.34 -3.60
N ASP A 421 -24.19 -32.51 -2.32
CA ASP A 421 -23.43 -33.32 -1.36
C ASP A 421 -23.31 -34.81 -1.72
N ASN A 422 -24.24 -35.33 -2.51
CA ASN A 422 -24.36 -36.76 -2.86
C ASN A 422 -23.65 -37.16 -4.15
N VAL A 423 -23.01 -36.20 -4.85
CA VAL A 423 -22.25 -36.46 -6.08
C VAL A 423 -20.78 -36.09 -5.93
N ALA A 424 -19.96 -36.68 -6.79
CA ALA A 424 -18.54 -36.40 -6.93
C ALA A 424 -18.20 -36.20 -8.41
N VAL A 425 -17.00 -35.72 -8.71
CA VAL A 425 -16.47 -35.62 -10.07
C VAL A 425 -15.22 -36.49 -10.19
N GLU A 426 -15.20 -37.32 -11.24
CA GLU A 426 -14.02 -38.06 -11.68
C GLU A 426 -13.40 -37.32 -12.87
N LEU A 427 -12.16 -36.88 -12.70
CA LEU A 427 -11.33 -36.25 -13.72
C LEU A 427 -10.23 -37.22 -14.17
N ASP A 428 -9.83 -37.15 -15.44
CA ASP A 428 -8.72 -37.92 -15.99
C ASP A 428 -7.62 -36.97 -16.49
N ALA A 429 -6.49 -36.95 -15.77
CA ALA A 429 -5.37 -36.04 -16.05
C ALA A 429 -4.75 -36.21 -17.44
N THR A 430 -4.99 -37.33 -18.12
CA THR A 430 -4.54 -37.54 -19.49
C THR A 430 -5.31 -36.70 -20.52
N LYS A 431 -6.45 -36.11 -20.13
CA LYS A 431 -7.37 -35.39 -21.03
C LYS A 431 -7.15 -33.88 -21.10
N TRP A 432 -6.23 -33.34 -20.33
CA TRP A 432 -5.81 -31.94 -20.47
C TRP A 432 -4.29 -31.80 -20.37
N SER A 433 -3.79 -30.66 -20.83
CA SER A 433 -2.37 -30.37 -20.72
C SER A 433 -2.06 -29.74 -19.37
N ILE A 434 -1.19 -30.38 -18.58
CA ILE A 434 -0.66 -29.80 -17.34
C ILE A 434 0.57 -28.94 -17.70
N PRO A 435 0.56 -27.61 -17.45
CA PRO A 435 1.69 -26.74 -17.73
C PRO A 435 2.97 -27.15 -16.99
N GLU A 436 4.12 -27.01 -17.66
CA GLU A 436 5.44 -27.46 -17.21
C GLU A 436 5.95 -26.79 -15.92
N VAL A 437 5.36 -25.66 -15.55
CA VAL A 437 5.61 -25.02 -14.25
C VAL A 437 5.21 -25.92 -13.08
N PHE A 438 4.15 -26.73 -13.20
CA PHE A 438 3.69 -27.59 -12.11
C PHE A 438 4.60 -28.81 -11.89
N PRO A 439 5.00 -29.59 -12.92
CA PRO A 439 6.06 -30.59 -12.80
C PRO A 439 7.36 -30.01 -12.23
N TRP A 440 7.76 -28.82 -12.66
CA TRP A 440 8.95 -28.17 -12.10
C TRP A 440 8.78 -27.83 -10.61
N LEU A 441 7.66 -27.23 -10.22
CA LEU A 441 7.36 -26.92 -8.81
C LEU A 441 7.32 -28.19 -7.94
N ALA A 442 6.73 -29.27 -8.45
CA ALA A 442 6.68 -30.55 -7.78
C ALA A 442 8.08 -31.12 -7.53
N THR A 443 8.92 -31.14 -8.56
CA THR A 443 10.29 -31.67 -8.49
C THR A 443 11.20 -30.80 -7.63
N ALA A 444 11.22 -29.48 -7.86
CA ALA A 444 12.10 -28.56 -7.16
C ALA A 444 11.69 -28.34 -5.69
N GLY A 445 10.40 -28.45 -5.38
CA GLY A 445 9.85 -28.24 -4.04
C GLY A 445 9.57 -29.51 -3.24
N GLY A 446 9.63 -30.70 -3.86
CA GLY A 446 9.18 -31.95 -3.23
C GLY A 446 7.69 -31.91 -2.87
N VAL A 447 6.85 -31.28 -3.70
CA VAL A 447 5.44 -31.04 -3.38
C VAL A 447 4.59 -32.28 -3.67
N HIS A 448 3.88 -32.76 -2.64
CA HIS A 448 3.00 -33.93 -2.76
C HIS A 448 1.80 -33.66 -3.69
N GLN A 449 1.31 -34.69 -4.38
CA GLN A 449 0.24 -34.53 -5.38
C GLN A 449 -1.05 -33.90 -4.83
N VAL A 450 -1.45 -34.27 -3.60
CA VAL A 450 -2.67 -33.72 -2.98
C VAL A 450 -2.48 -32.23 -2.70
N GLU A 451 -1.27 -31.82 -2.31
CA GLU A 451 -0.95 -30.42 -2.09
C GLU A 451 -0.92 -29.64 -3.42
N LEU A 452 -0.44 -30.25 -4.51
CA LEU A 452 -0.51 -29.63 -5.84
C LEU A 452 -1.97 -29.39 -6.26
N LEU A 453 -2.82 -30.42 -6.16
CA LEU A 453 -4.23 -30.36 -6.56
C LEU A 453 -5.08 -29.45 -5.65
N ARG A 454 -4.63 -29.23 -4.40
CA ARG A 454 -5.27 -28.34 -3.43
C ARG A 454 -4.76 -26.90 -3.52
N THR A 455 -3.52 -26.68 -3.94
CA THR A 455 -2.95 -25.32 -3.95
C THR A 455 -3.01 -24.68 -5.33
N PHE A 456 -2.94 -25.48 -6.40
CA PHE A 456 -2.87 -25.02 -7.77
C PHE A 456 -4.03 -25.52 -8.64
N ASN A 457 -4.22 -24.83 -9.76
CA ASN A 457 -5.19 -25.20 -10.79
C ASN A 457 -4.75 -26.43 -11.63
N CYS A 458 -3.45 -26.79 -11.56
CA CYS A 458 -2.84 -27.90 -12.28
C CYS A 458 -3.22 -27.99 -13.77
N GLY A 459 -3.37 -26.84 -14.43
CA GLY A 459 -3.67 -26.76 -15.86
C GLY A 459 -5.13 -26.45 -16.19
N LEU A 460 -6.06 -26.55 -15.25
CA LEU A 460 -7.48 -26.23 -15.47
C LEU A 460 -7.87 -24.97 -14.69
N GLY A 461 -8.03 -23.83 -15.35
CA GLY A 461 -8.44 -22.58 -14.68
C GLY A 461 -9.95 -22.47 -14.46
N GLY A 462 -10.76 -23.30 -15.12
CA GLY A 462 -12.20 -23.36 -14.90
C GLY A 462 -12.77 -24.70 -15.33
N VAL A 463 -13.93 -25.07 -14.79
CA VAL A 463 -14.69 -26.25 -15.24
C VAL A 463 -16.17 -25.93 -15.42
N LEU A 464 -16.80 -26.52 -16.44
CA LEU A 464 -18.22 -26.46 -16.70
C LEU A 464 -18.85 -27.84 -16.47
N VAL A 465 -20.00 -27.88 -15.82
CA VAL A 465 -20.82 -29.10 -15.69
C VAL A 465 -22.02 -28.98 -16.61
N VAL A 466 -22.21 -30.00 -17.45
CA VAL A 466 -23.27 -30.03 -18.48
C VAL A 466 -23.94 -31.39 -18.53
N LYS A 467 -25.17 -31.43 -19.03
CA LYS A 467 -25.84 -32.72 -19.31
C LYS A 467 -25.08 -33.46 -20.42
N SER A 468 -24.97 -34.79 -20.32
CA SER A 468 -24.27 -35.60 -21.34
C SER A 468 -24.78 -35.40 -22.77
N GLU A 469 -26.08 -35.15 -22.96
CA GLU A 469 -26.66 -34.93 -24.29
C GLU A 469 -26.31 -33.55 -24.87
N ASP A 470 -25.94 -32.60 -24.01
CA ASP A 470 -25.61 -31.22 -24.39
C ASP A 470 -24.09 -30.98 -24.46
N SER A 471 -23.28 -31.96 -24.08
CA SER A 471 -21.83 -31.79 -23.92
C SER A 471 -21.15 -31.31 -25.19
N ASP A 472 -21.47 -31.91 -26.33
CA ASP A 472 -20.84 -31.56 -27.61
C ASP A 472 -21.24 -30.15 -28.06
N ALA A 473 -22.50 -29.76 -27.83
CA ALA A 473 -22.99 -28.43 -28.19
C ALA A 473 -22.29 -27.35 -27.36
N VAL A 474 -22.16 -27.56 -26.04
CA VAL A 474 -21.47 -26.61 -25.15
C VAL A 474 -19.97 -26.61 -25.41
N TRP A 475 -19.35 -27.78 -25.55
CA TRP A 475 -17.93 -27.90 -25.84
C TRP A 475 -17.55 -27.19 -27.14
N ASN A 476 -18.38 -27.29 -28.20
CA ASN A 476 -18.14 -26.60 -29.46
C ASN A 476 -18.08 -25.06 -29.34
N LEU A 477 -18.74 -24.47 -28.33
CA LEU A 477 -18.69 -23.01 -28.09
C LEU A 477 -17.40 -22.59 -27.39
N VAL A 478 -16.82 -23.48 -26.56
CA VAL A 478 -15.63 -23.18 -25.75
C VAL A 478 -14.35 -23.85 -26.26
N LYS A 479 -14.41 -24.75 -27.26
CA LYS A 479 -13.25 -25.51 -27.76
C LYS A 479 -12.11 -24.62 -28.28
N ASN A 480 -12.43 -23.43 -28.79
CA ASN A 480 -11.43 -22.48 -29.28
C ASN A 480 -10.56 -21.91 -28.13
N GLU A 481 -11.00 -22.04 -26.88
CA GLU A 481 -10.18 -21.75 -25.70
C GLU A 481 -9.19 -22.86 -25.36
N GLY A 482 -9.17 -23.96 -26.11
CA GLY A 482 -8.47 -25.20 -25.79
C GLY A 482 -9.22 -26.07 -24.77
N ALA A 483 -10.54 -25.87 -24.63
CA ALA A 483 -11.36 -26.64 -23.70
C ALA A 483 -11.43 -28.12 -24.10
N THR A 484 -11.44 -29.03 -23.13
CA THR A 484 -11.57 -30.47 -23.36
C THR A 484 -12.58 -31.10 -22.40
N ILE A 485 -13.16 -32.24 -22.78
CA ILE A 485 -13.96 -33.05 -21.86
C ILE A 485 -12.98 -33.79 -20.95
N VAL A 486 -12.95 -33.43 -19.67
CA VAL A 486 -11.95 -33.91 -18.71
C VAL A 486 -12.48 -34.97 -17.76
N GLY A 487 -13.80 -35.11 -17.65
CA GLY A 487 -14.38 -35.96 -16.64
C GLY A 487 -15.90 -36.08 -16.70
N LYS A 488 -16.45 -36.65 -15.63
CA LYS A 488 -17.89 -36.86 -15.45
C LYS A 488 -18.28 -36.74 -13.98
N VAL A 489 -19.54 -36.46 -13.73
CA VAL A 489 -20.16 -36.53 -12.41
C VAL A 489 -20.53 -37.98 -12.10
N VAL A 490 -20.22 -38.44 -10.90
CA VAL A 490 -20.53 -39.78 -10.38
C VAL A 490 -21.21 -39.69 -9.02
N LYS A 491 -21.73 -40.82 -8.53
CA LYS A 491 -22.24 -40.87 -7.15
C LYS A 491 -21.06 -40.76 -6.18
N LYS A 492 -21.19 -39.93 -5.14
CA LYS A 492 -20.15 -39.79 -4.13
C LYS A 492 -20.06 -41.06 -3.27
N GLU A 493 -18.86 -41.62 -3.16
CA GLU A 493 -18.54 -42.69 -2.22
C GLU A 493 -17.74 -42.16 -1.03
N ARG A 494 -16.68 -41.38 -1.29
CA ARG A 494 -15.80 -40.81 -0.27
C ARG A 494 -15.51 -39.33 -0.57
N ASP A 495 -14.60 -39.08 -1.50
CA ASP A 495 -14.16 -37.75 -1.88
C ASP A 495 -15.07 -37.16 -2.98
N GLN A 496 -15.24 -35.83 -3.02
CA GLN A 496 -16.04 -35.15 -4.05
C GLN A 496 -15.27 -34.88 -5.35
N VAL A 497 -13.94 -34.99 -5.32
CA VAL A 497 -13.10 -34.81 -6.52
C VAL A 497 -12.05 -35.92 -6.52
N ILE A 498 -12.06 -36.69 -7.59
CA ILE A 498 -11.12 -37.78 -7.82
C ILE A 498 -10.39 -37.48 -9.12
N VAL A 499 -9.06 -37.45 -9.07
CA VAL A 499 -8.23 -37.18 -10.26
C VAL A 499 -7.42 -38.43 -10.60
N HIS A 500 -7.84 -39.13 -11.64
CA HIS A 500 -7.15 -40.31 -12.15
C HIS A 500 -5.91 -39.92 -12.96
N ASN A 501 -4.91 -40.80 -12.96
CA ASN A 501 -3.69 -40.72 -13.77
C ASN A 501 -2.82 -39.47 -13.54
N PHE A 502 -3.08 -38.70 -12.48
CA PHE A 502 -2.34 -37.46 -12.21
C PHE A 502 -0.86 -37.72 -11.97
N SER A 503 -0.52 -38.68 -11.11
CA SER A 503 0.88 -39.03 -10.81
C SER A 503 1.63 -39.50 -12.06
N GLU A 504 0.99 -40.30 -12.91
CA GLU A 504 1.61 -40.84 -14.14
C GLU A 504 1.96 -39.72 -15.14
N VAL A 505 1.01 -38.80 -15.38
CA VAL A 505 1.23 -37.65 -16.26
C VAL A 505 2.31 -36.72 -15.68
N MET A 506 2.28 -36.48 -14.37
CA MET A 506 3.27 -35.65 -13.69
C MET A 506 4.66 -36.28 -13.72
N GLU A 507 4.81 -37.56 -13.42
CA GLU A 507 6.09 -38.26 -13.38
C GLU A 507 6.81 -38.16 -14.72
N ALA A 508 6.10 -38.39 -15.84
CA ALA A 508 6.67 -38.29 -17.18
C ALA A 508 7.29 -36.91 -17.44
N SER A 509 6.58 -35.83 -17.07
CA SER A 509 7.07 -34.45 -17.22
C SER A 509 8.12 -34.06 -16.18
N MET A 510 8.10 -34.65 -14.99
CA MET A 510 9.05 -34.36 -13.90
C MET A 510 10.45 -34.88 -14.19
N ARG A 511 10.59 -36.00 -14.93
CA ARG A 511 11.88 -36.69 -15.20
C ARG A 511 12.99 -35.76 -15.71
N LYS A 512 12.67 -34.78 -16.56
CA LYS A 512 13.66 -33.81 -17.09
C LYS A 512 14.20 -32.84 -16.05
N TYR A 513 13.50 -32.63 -14.93
CA TYR A 513 13.92 -31.72 -13.87
C TYR A 513 14.72 -32.43 -12.77
N VAL A 514 14.60 -33.76 -12.67
CA VAL A 514 15.25 -34.58 -11.63
C VAL A 514 16.78 -34.44 -11.62
N PRO A 515 17.52 -34.51 -12.76
CA PRO A 515 18.98 -34.41 -12.75
C PRO A 515 19.47 -33.13 -12.06
N SER A 516 18.81 -31.99 -12.33
CA SER A 516 19.16 -30.72 -11.70
C SER A 516 18.97 -30.71 -10.18
N VAL A 517 18.00 -31.47 -9.65
CA VAL A 517 17.80 -31.58 -8.20
C VAL A 517 18.87 -32.46 -7.58
N VAL A 518 19.22 -33.58 -8.23
CA VAL A 518 20.26 -34.50 -7.76
C VAL A 518 21.63 -33.80 -7.70
N GLU A 519 21.98 -33.04 -8.74
CA GLU A 519 23.24 -32.26 -8.79
C GLU A 519 23.32 -31.18 -7.71
N ASN A 520 22.20 -30.54 -7.39
CA ASN A 520 22.13 -29.47 -6.39
C ASN A 520 21.83 -29.97 -4.97
N THR A 521 21.69 -31.29 -4.77
CA THR A 521 21.48 -31.85 -3.43
C THR A 521 22.78 -31.68 -2.64
N PRO A 522 22.77 -30.98 -1.49
CA PRO A 522 23.98 -30.77 -0.71
C PRO A 522 24.63 -32.10 -0.33
N SER A 523 25.96 -32.09 -0.23
CA SER A 523 26.75 -33.24 0.24
C SER A 523 26.29 -33.71 1.62
N LEU A 524 26.61 -34.98 1.95
CA LEU A 524 26.29 -35.64 3.22
C LEU A 524 26.34 -34.67 4.41
N LYS A 525 25.16 -34.40 4.98
CA LYS A 525 25.05 -33.60 6.20
C LYS A 525 25.90 -34.23 7.29
N LYS A 526 26.67 -33.41 8.00
CA LYS A 526 27.46 -33.90 9.13
C LYS A 526 26.52 -34.34 10.24
N ARG A 527 26.64 -35.58 10.70
CA ARG A 527 25.89 -36.07 11.85
C ARG A 527 26.46 -35.44 13.11
N VAL A 528 25.68 -34.60 13.77
CA VAL A 528 26.08 -33.86 14.97
C VAL A 528 25.37 -34.45 16.19
N GLY A 529 26.13 -34.77 17.22
CA GLY A 529 25.62 -35.02 18.57
C GLY A 529 25.73 -33.73 19.39
N VAL A 530 24.67 -33.35 20.10
CA VAL A 530 24.63 -32.14 20.92
C VAL A 530 24.56 -32.53 22.40
N LEU A 531 25.51 -32.06 23.21
CA LEU A 531 25.49 -32.21 24.66
C LEU A 531 24.98 -30.90 25.28
N ILE A 532 23.90 -30.96 26.05
CA ILE A 532 23.29 -29.78 26.67
C ILE A 532 23.09 -29.94 28.18
N SER A 533 23.10 -28.81 28.88
CA SER A 533 22.69 -28.71 30.28
C SER A 533 21.44 -27.82 30.38
N GLY A 534 20.29 -28.40 30.74
CA GLY A 534 19.01 -27.68 30.84
C GLY A 534 17.93 -28.13 29.84
N SER A 535 16.81 -27.39 29.77
CA SER A 535 15.62 -27.68 28.95
C SER A 535 15.31 -26.57 27.93
N GLY A 536 16.34 -25.86 27.45
CA GLY A 536 16.19 -24.57 26.77
C GLY A 536 15.60 -24.63 25.36
N THR A 537 14.79 -23.63 25.00
CA THR A 537 14.18 -23.41 23.68
C THR A 537 15.19 -23.26 22.53
N ASN A 538 16.44 -22.92 22.83
CA ASN A 538 17.51 -22.78 21.84
C ASN A 538 17.87 -24.10 21.15
N LEU A 539 17.73 -25.25 21.85
CA LEU A 539 17.96 -26.55 21.23
C LEU A 539 16.88 -26.85 20.18
N GLN A 540 15.61 -26.61 20.50
CA GLN A 540 14.53 -26.80 19.55
C GLN A 540 14.73 -25.89 18.33
N ALA A 541 15.13 -24.63 18.54
CA ALA A 541 15.46 -23.74 17.43
C ALA A 541 16.62 -24.24 16.56
N LEU A 542 17.64 -24.88 17.14
CA LEU A 542 18.74 -25.51 16.39
C LEU A 542 18.29 -26.75 15.63
N ILE A 543 17.45 -27.59 16.24
CA ILE A 543 16.85 -28.75 15.59
C ILE A 543 15.99 -28.29 14.41
N ASP A 544 15.07 -27.36 14.65
CA ASP A 544 14.20 -26.77 13.63
C ASP A 544 15.03 -26.15 12.50
N ALA A 545 16.11 -25.44 12.83
CA ALA A 545 17.02 -24.86 11.84
C ALA A 545 17.76 -25.91 11.01
N THR A 546 18.19 -27.04 11.61
CA THR A 546 18.83 -28.15 10.87
C THR A 546 17.85 -28.95 10.01
N GLN A 547 16.58 -28.93 10.39
CA GLN A 547 15.48 -29.56 9.66
C GLN A 547 14.86 -28.63 8.61
N ASP A 548 15.06 -27.31 8.72
CA ASP A 548 14.58 -26.33 7.74
C ASP A 548 15.46 -26.35 6.48
N PRO A 549 14.95 -26.87 5.35
CA PRO A 549 15.71 -26.92 4.11
C PRO A 549 16.07 -25.53 3.55
N LEU A 550 15.41 -24.45 4.01
CA LEU A 550 15.74 -23.07 3.62
C LEU A 550 17.01 -22.55 4.30
N GLN A 551 17.38 -23.08 5.47
CA GLN A 551 18.58 -22.63 6.18
C GLN A 551 19.85 -23.31 5.68
N GLN A 552 19.72 -24.39 4.88
CA GLN A 552 20.83 -25.16 4.30
C GLN A 552 21.92 -25.51 5.33
N ILE A 553 21.52 -25.80 6.57
CA ILE A 553 22.47 -26.20 7.61
C ILE A 553 23.03 -27.57 7.23
N GLY A 554 24.33 -27.62 6.94
CA GLY A 554 25.06 -28.82 6.53
C GLY A 554 25.27 -29.85 7.66
N ALA A 555 24.34 -29.92 8.61
CA ALA A 555 24.38 -30.81 9.74
C ALA A 555 22.98 -31.38 10.04
N ASP A 556 22.95 -32.64 10.47
CA ASP A 556 21.77 -33.25 11.07
C ASP A 556 22.08 -33.51 12.55
N ILE A 557 21.26 -32.96 13.44
CA ILE A 557 21.31 -33.32 14.86
C ILE A 557 20.70 -34.71 15.00
N VAL A 558 21.55 -35.70 15.24
CA VAL A 558 21.14 -37.12 15.31
C VAL A 558 21.10 -37.67 16.73
N LEU A 559 21.62 -36.90 17.69
CA LEU A 559 21.66 -37.28 19.10
C LEU A 559 21.68 -36.01 19.95
N VAL A 560 20.81 -35.96 20.95
CA VAL A 560 20.86 -34.98 22.03
C VAL A 560 21.14 -35.73 23.32
N ILE A 561 22.17 -35.32 24.05
CA ILE A 561 22.47 -35.83 25.40
C ILE A 561 22.19 -34.69 26.38
N SER A 562 21.26 -34.91 27.29
CA SER A 562 20.89 -33.94 28.31
C SER A 562 21.10 -34.51 29.71
N ASN A 563 21.52 -33.65 30.65
CA ASN A 563 21.55 -33.97 32.07
C ASN A 563 20.17 -33.85 32.76
N LYS A 564 19.12 -33.48 32.00
CA LYS A 564 17.72 -33.38 32.46
C LYS A 564 16.90 -34.53 31.87
N PRO A 565 16.17 -35.30 32.69
CA PRO A 565 15.28 -36.35 32.20
C PRO A 565 14.17 -35.79 31.30
N GLY A 566 13.84 -36.49 30.20
CA GLY A 566 12.73 -36.15 29.31
C GLY A 566 13.02 -35.08 28.24
N VAL A 567 14.30 -34.78 27.99
CA VAL A 567 14.80 -33.87 26.93
C VAL A 567 15.36 -34.65 25.76
#